data_AF-K7FXG5-F1
#
_entry.id   AF-K7FXG5-F1
#
_cell.length_a   1.000
_cell.length_b   1.000
_cell.length_c   1.000
_cell.angle_alpha   90.00
_cell.angle_beta   90.00
_cell.angle_gamma   90.00
#
_symmetry.space_group_name_H-M   'P 1'
#
loop_
_entity.id
_entity.type
_entity.pdbx_description
1 polymer ?
#
loop_
_entity_poly.entity_id
_entity_poly.type
_entity_poly.pdbx_seq_one_letter_code
_entity_poly.pdbx_strand_id
1 'polypeptide(L)'
;LIPPEAPGSSFLMEGDIVKVSPFRLFSSASPKWPKRRGTVQIPYVISYKYDRPSVKIIQEALADFAKFTCIKFIPYSYQKDFISIMPMSGCFSSVGRTGGMQVVSLAPACLKSGKGVALHELMHVVGFWHEHSRADRDKYISISWNEILTGFEINFMKSWTSNMLVNYDYSSVLHYGRYAFSMTGLPTIIPLSNPNAALGQRWNLSSSDIARVNKLYKCSQTGTES
;
A
#
# COMPACT_ATOMS: atom_id res chain seq x y z
N LEU A 1 -15.14 -7.86 3.47
CA LEU A 1 -15.73 -8.29 4.75
C LEU A 1 -14.88 -7.71 5.87
N ILE A 2 -15.22 -6.50 6.33
CA ILE A 2 -14.65 -5.92 7.56
C ILE A 2 -15.73 -6.14 8.63
N PRO A 3 -15.43 -6.82 9.76
CA PRO A 3 -16.43 -7.08 10.79
C PRO A 3 -16.85 -5.78 11.50
N PRO A 4 -18.11 -5.70 11.96
CA PRO A 4 -18.71 -4.50 12.53
C PRO A 4 -18.39 -4.37 14.02
N GLU A 5 -17.12 -4.37 14.41
CA GLU A 5 -16.68 -3.97 15.76
C GLU A 5 -15.27 -3.39 15.67
N ALA A 6 -15.14 -2.07 15.63
CA ALA A 6 -13.84 -1.41 15.77
C ALA A 6 -13.95 -0.09 16.54
N PRO A 7 -13.95 -0.12 17.89
CA PRO A 7 -13.38 0.97 18.64
C PRO A 7 -11.84 0.87 18.47
N GLY A 8 -11.32 1.48 17.40
CA GLY A 8 -9.90 1.46 17.06
C GLY A 8 -9.53 2.05 15.69
N SER A 9 -10.50 2.26 14.79
CA SER A 9 -10.29 2.86 13.46
C SER A 9 -9.94 4.36 13.47
N SER A 10 -9.95 5.01 14.65
CA SER A 10 -9.80 6.46 14.83
C SER A 10 -8.42 7.04 14.48
N PHE A 11 -7.41 6.22 14.16
CA PHE A 11 -6.03 6.71 13.95
C PHE A 11 -5.42 6.40 12.58
N LEU A 12 -6.10 5.61 11.73
CA LEU A 12 -5.61 5.26 10.40
C LEU A 12 -6.24 6.20 9.35
N MET A 13 -5.38 6.80 8.53
CA MET A 13 -5.83 7.50 7.31
C MET A 13 -6.15 6.52 6.22
N GLU A 14 -7.15 6.83 5.41
CA GLU A 14 -7.54 5.98 4.29
C GLU A 14 -7.64 4.51 4.73
N GLY A 15 -8.21 4.24 5.91
CA GLY A 15 -8.44 2.90 6.45
C GLY A 15 -7.23 2.10 6.97
N ASP A 16 -6.04 2.27 6.39
CA ASP A 16 -4.86 1.41 6.64
C ASP A 16 -3.50 2.16 6.65
N ILE A 17 -3.50 3.49 6.61
CA ILE A 17 -2.27 4.30 6.64
C ILE A 17 -2.04 4.90 8.02
N VAL A 18 -0.92 4.57 8.65
CA VAL A 18 -0.50 5.18 9.93
C VAL A 18 0.09 6.57 9.67
N LYS A 19 -0.45 7.62 10.31
CA LYS A 19 0.19 8.95 10.31
C LYS A 19 1.47 8.93 11.15
N VAL A 20 2.57 9.39 10.56
CA VAL A 20 3.77 9.74 11.33
C VAL A 20 3.46 10.99 12.16
N SER A 21 3.80 10.99 13.45
CA SER A 21 3.51 12.11 14.36
C SER A 21 4.02 13.45 13.79
N PRO A 22 3.22 14.53 13.82
CA PRO A 22 3.62 15.84 13.31
C PRO A 22 4.84 16.41 14.06
N PHE A 23 5.13 15.95 15.28
CA PHE A 23 6.34 16.35 16.01
C PHE A 23 7.65 15.79 15.43
N ARG A 24 7.59 14.91 14.42
CA ARG A 24 8.77 14.50 13.61
C ARG A 24 9.02 15.40 12.38
N LEU A 25 8.40 16.59 12.32
CA LEU A 25 8.63 17.62 11.29
C LEU A 25 10.12 18.05 11.14
N PHE A 26 11.00 17.67 12.07
CA PHE A 26 12.44 17.94 12.01
C PHE A 26 13.30 16.78 11.47
N SER A 27 12.68 15.71 10.97
CA SER A 27 13.44 14.69 10.22
C SER A 27 13.78 15.24 8.83
N SER A 28 15.02 15.70 8.63
CA SER A 28 15.58 16.06 7.31
C SER A 28 15.66 14.88 6.32
N ALA A 29 15.17 13.71 6.73
CA ALA A 29 15.30 12.47 5.99
C ALA A 29 14.18 12.36 4.94
N SER A 30 14.57 12.28 3.67
CA SER A 30 13.66 12.06 2.54
C SER A 30 12.67 10.91 2.81
N PRO A 31 11.36 11.07 2.52
CA PRO A 31 10.38 10.00 2.73
C PRO A 31 10.60 8.78 1.80
N LYS A 32 11.55 8.87 0.85
CA LYS A 32 11.97 7.73 0.03
C LYS A 32 13.04 6.89 0.74
N TRP A 33 13.02 5.59 0.47
CA TRP A 33 14.14 4.72 0.84
C TRP A 33 15.39 5.05 0.00
N PRO A 34 16.59 5.03 0.59
CA PRO A 34 17.79 5.43 -0.13
C PRO A 34 18.15 4.41 -1.22
N LYS A 35 18.42 4.92 -2.43
CA LYS A 35 18.97 4.11 -3.53
C LYS A 35 20.50 4.16 -3.48
N ARG A 36 21.14 2.99 -3.52
CA ARG A 36 22.61 2.84 -3.55
C ARG A 36 22.99 1.82 -4.61
N ARG A 37 23.93 2.19 -5.50
CA ARG A 37 24.44 1.31 -6.58
C ARG A 37 23.31 0.64 -7.38
N GLY A 38 22.32 1.43 -7.82
CA GLY A 38 21.22 0.92 -8.63
C GLY A 38 20.10 0.19 -7.87
N THR A 39 20.28 -0.12 -6.58
CA THR A 39 19.32 -0.89 -5.77
C THR A 39 18.78 -0.05 -4.60
N VAL A 40 17.53 -0.27 -4.24
CA VAL A 40 16.94 0.26 -3.00
C VAL A 40 16.79 -0.90 -2.04
N GLN A 41 17.52 -0.86 -0.92
CA GLN A 41 17.44 -1.91 0.09
C GLN A 41 16.52 -1.47 1.22
N ILE A 42 15.50 -2.29 1.52
CA ILE A 42 14.56 -2.07 2.63
C ILE A 42 14.77 -3.21 3.64
N PRO A 43 15.45 -2.95 4.76
CA PRO A 43 15.68 -3.99 5.77
C PRO A 43 14.37 -4.38 6.46
N TYR A 44 14.17 -5.67 6.74
CA TYR A 44 12.96 -6.17 7.39
C TYR A 44 13.23 -7.24 8.45
N VAL A 45 12.31 -7.34 9.41
CA VAL A 45 12.17 -8.46 10.35
C VAL A 45 10.76 -9.02 10.23
N ILE A 46 10.61 -10.35 10.22
CA ILE A 46 9.31 -11.02 10.33
C ILE A 46 9.16 -11.53 11.75
N SER A 47 8.04 -11.19 12.40
CA SER A 47 7.73 -11.67 13.74
C SER A 47 7.68 -13.20 13.81
N TYR A 48 8.27 -13.78 14.86
CA TYR A 48 8.19 -15.22 15.14
C TYR A 48 6.76 -15.71 15.42
N LYS A 49 5.81 -14.79 15.62
CA LYS A 49 4.39 -15.09 15.85
C LYS A 49 3.65 -15.57 14.59
N TYR A 50 4.25 -15.42 13.41
CA TYR A 50 3.68 -15.97 12.18
C TYR A 50 3.92 -17.47 12.08
N ASP A 51 2.92 -18.20 11.59
CA ASP A 51 3.09 -19.59 11.18
C ASP A 51 3.89 -19.70 9.87
N ARG A 52 4.36 -20.91 9.54
CA ARG A 52 5.15 -21.16 8.33
C ARG A 52 4.41 -20.76 7.03
N PRO A 53 3.11 -21.07 6.86
CA PRO A 53 2.36 -20.61 5.68
C PRO A 53 2.33 -19.08 5.54
N SER A 54 2.07 -18.35 6.62
CA SER A 54 2.07 -16.88 6.61
C SER A 54 3.44 -16.32 6.25
N VAL A 55 4.52 -16.88 6.83
CA VAL A 55 5.90 -16.48 6.49
C VAL A 55 6.17 -16.69 4.99
N LYS A 56 5.73 -17.82 4.42
CA LYS A 56 5.90 -18.09 2.99
C LYS A 56 5.19 -17.04 2.12
N ILE A 57 3.93 -16.70 2.44
CA ILE A 57 3.16 -15.68 1.70
C ILE A 57 3.83 -14.30 1.79
N ILE A 58 4.32 -13.92 2.96
CA ILE A 58 5.07 -12.66 3.14
C ILE A 58 6.34 -12.68 2.29
N GLN A 59 7.11 -13.77 2.32
CA GLN A 59 8.34 -13.91 1.52
C GLN A 59 8.07 -13.84 0.01
N GLU A 60 6.98 -14.44 -0.47
CA GLU A 60 6.56 -14.33 -1.87
C GLU A 60 6.24 -12.87 -2.25
N ALA A 61 5.54 -12.12 -1.38
CA ALA A 61 5.28 -10.70 -1.60
C ALA A 61 6.58 -9.88 -1.69
N LEU A 62 7.54 -10.12 -0.78
CA LEU A 62 8.83 -9.45 -0.79
C LEU A 62 9.64 -9.77 -2.06
N ALA A 63 9.57 -11.02 -2.54
CA ALA A 63 10.28 -11.48 -3.72
C ALA A 63 9.75 -10.85 -5.03
N ASP A 64 8.45 -10.56 -5.13
CA ASP A 64 7.88 -9.90 -6.31
C ASP A 64 8.51 -8.53 -6.57
N PHE A 65 8.77 -7.74 -5.52
CA PHE A 65 9.44 -6.45 -5.67
C PHE A 65 10.85 -6.61 -6.23
N ALA A 66 11.61 -7.60 -5.75
CA ALA A 66 12.96 -7.89 -6.26
C ALA A 66 12.95 -8.42 -7.69
N LYS A 67 11.86 -9.08 -8.11
CA LYS A 67 11.68 -9.61 -9.47
C LYS A 67 11.38 -8.52 -10.49
N PHE A 68 10.53 -7.56 -10.14
CA PHE A 68 9.98 -6.60 -11.11
C PHE A 68 10.55 -5.18 -11.00
N THR A 69 11.32 -4.91 -9.95
CA THR A 69 11.82 -3.57 -9.64
C THR A 69 13.25 -3.62 -9.09
N CYS A 70 13.83 -2.44 -8.82
CA CYS A 70 15.10 -2.33 -8.12
C CYS A 70 14.98 -2.31 -6.58
N ILE A 71 13.79 -2.56 -6.02
CA ILE A 71 13.56 -2.69 -4.59
C ILE A 71 13.95 -4.10 -4.14
N LYS A 72 14.81 -4.20 -3.13
CA LYS A 72 15.17 -5.45 -2.47
C LYS A 72 14.89 -5.36 -0.98
N PHE A 73 13.94 -6.16 -0.54
CA PHE A 73 13.76 -6.39 0.89
C PHE A 73 14.85 -7.32 1.38
N ILE A 74 15.62 -6.89 2.39
CA ILE A 74 16.76 -7.66 2.92
C ILE A 74 16.55 -7.97 4.40
N PRO A 75 17.01 -9.12 4.90
CA PRO A 75 16.99 -9.38 6.34
C PRO A 75 17.71 -8.26 7.09
N TYR A 76 17.09 -7.80 8.17
CA TYR A 76 17.67 -6.79 9.05
C TYR A 76 19.02 -7.26 9.63
N SER A 77 20.00 -6.38 9.54
CA SER A 77 21.35 -6.52 10.10
C SER A 77 21.83 -5.18 10.66
N TYR A 78 21.08 -4.64 11.63
CA TYR A 78 21.42 -3.43 12.41
C TYR A 78 21.32 -2.09 11.65
N GLN A 79 20.60 -2.04 10.54
CA GLN A 79 20.34 -0.78 9.85
C GLN A 79 19.45 0.14 10.69
N LYS A 80 19.73 1.45 10.70
CA LYS A 80 18.94 2.43 11.45
C LYS A 80 17.44 2.39 11.12
N ASP A 81 17.11 2.31 9.84
CA ASP A 81 15.73 2.33 9.35
C ASP A 81 15.38 0.95 8.80
N PHE A 82 14.27 0.37 9.27
CA PHE A 82 13.82 -0.96 8.87
C PHE A 82 12.33 -1.15 9.13
N ILE A 83 11.72 -2.13 8.48
CA ILE A 83 10.32 -2.49 8.73
C ILE A 83 10.22 -3.71 9.67
N SER A 84 9.29 -3.68 10.61
CA SER A 84 8.92 -4.82 11.44
C SER A 84 7.55 -5.33 11.01
N ILE A 85 7.52 -6.53 10.42
CA ILE A 85 6.29 -7.16 9.94
C ILE A 85 5.70 -7.99 11.10
N MET A 86 4.51 -7.63 11.57
CA MET A 86 3.91 -8.19 12.78
C MET A 86 2.39 -8.46 12.63
N PRO A 87 1.85 -9.51 13.24
CA PRO A 87 0.41 -9.81 13.15
C PRO A 87 -0.37 -9.01 14.21
N MET A 88 -0.45 -7.68 14.05
CA MET A 88 -1.34 -6.86 14.88
C MET A 88 -2.78 -6.95 14.36
N SER A 89 -3.72 -6.25 15.00
CA SER A 89 -5.11 -6.19 14.53
C SER A 89 -5.19 -5.35 13.25
N GLY A 90 -5.67 -5.96 12.16
CA GLY A 90 -5.79 -5.31 10.85
C GLY A 90 -4.56 -5.42 9.95
N CYS A 91 -4.71 -4.85 8.76
CA CYS A 91 -3.64 -4.71 7.75
C CYS A 91 -3.36 -3.21 7.64
N PHE A 92 -2.13 -2.79 7.88
CA PHE A 92 -1.77 -1.37 7.79
C PHE A 92 -0.26 -1.16 7.74
N SER A 93 0.15 0.01 7.25
CA SER A 93 1.55 0.43 7.21
C SER A 93 1.69 1.95 7.15
N SER A 94 2.91 2.45 7.25
CA SER A 94 3.21 3.86 6.96
C SER A 94 3.60 4.04 5.50
N VAL A 95 3.33 5.22 4.94
CA VAL A 95 3.76 5.55 3.57
C VAL A 95 5.22 6.00 3.56
N GLY A 96 6.07 5.29 2.82
CA GLY A 96 7.48 5.60 2.66
C GLY A 96 8.34 5.26 3.88
N ARG A 97 9.54 5.84 3.93
CA ARG A 97 10.51 5.69 5.01
C ARG A 97 10.25 6.74 6.08
N THR A 98 9.88 6.30 7.28
CA THR A 98 9.52 7.17 8.42
C THR A 98 10.66 7.45 9.40
N GLY A 99 11.77 6.69 9.29
CA GLY A 99 12.93 6.79 10.16
C GLY A 99 12.82 5.94 11.43
N GLY A 100 13.86 5.16 11.71
CA GLY A 100 13.84 4.12 12.74
C GLY A 100 13.09 2.86 12.31
N MET A 101 12.67 2.08 13.31
CA MET A 101 11.76 0.95 13.10
C MET A 101 10.35 1.47 12.76
N GLN A 102 9.75 0.94 11.69
CA GLN A 102 8.35 1.19 11.35
C GLN A 102 7.58 -0.13 11.19
N VAL A 103 6.33 -0.15 11.62
CA VAL A 103 5.51 -1.37 11.63
C VAL A 103 4.80 -1.54 10.29
N VAL A 104 4.73 -2.80 9.86
CA VAL A 104 3.76 -3.29 8.86
C VAL A 104 2.92 -4.35 9.55
N SER A 105 1.63 -4.07 9.74
CA SER A 105 0.71 -5.04 10.30
C SER A 105 0.14 -5.91 9.19
N LEU A 106 0.25 -7.23 9.36
CA LEU A 106 -0.45 -8.21 8.54
C LEU A 106 -1.09 -9.23 9.49
N ALA A 107 -2.31 -8.95 9.97
CA ALA A 107 -3.08 -9.96 10.67
C ALA A 107 -3.18 -11.26 9.84
N PRO A 108 -3.36 -12.46 10.44
CA PRO A 108 -3.53 -13.69 9.68
C PRO A 108 -4.63 -13.61 8.61
N ALA A 109 -5.70 -12.85 8.88
CA ALA A 109 -6.78 -12.59 7.92
C ALA A 109 -6.30 -11.88 6.63
N CYS A 110 -5.28 -11.03 6.71
CA CYS A 110 -4.67 -10.34 5.56
C CYS A 110 -4.02 -11.32 4.57
N LEU A 111 -3.59 -12.49 5.05
CA LEU A 111 -2.81 -13.46 4.27
C LEU A 111 -3.65 -14.65 3.78
N LYS A 112 -4.92 -14.76 4.21
CA LYS A 112 -5.80 -15.91 3.88
C LYS A 112 -5.98 -16.13 2.38
N SER A 113 -6.01 -15.06 1.60
CA SER A 113 -6.24 -15.11 0.14
C SER A 113 -4.95 -15.00 -0.68
N GLY A 114 -3.78 -15.17 -0.04
CA GLY A 114 -2.48 -15.06 -0.68
C GLY A 114 -1.81 -13.69 -0.44
N LYS A 115 -0.88 -13.34 -1.32
CA LYS A 115 0.08 -12.24 -1.10
C LYS A 115 -0.44 -10.83 -1.41
N GLY A 116 -1.61 -10.67 -2.03
CA GLY A 116 -2.04 -9.36 -2.55
C GLY A 116 -2.20 -8.26 -1.50
N VAL A 117 -2.68 -8.59 -0.29
CA VAL A 117 -2.73 -7.59 0.80
C VAL A 117 -1.32 -7.26 1.31
N ALA A 118 -0.42 -8.25 1.40
CA ALA A 118 0.97 -7.97 1.74
C ALA A 118 1.65 -7.07 0.67
N LEU A 119 1.39 -7.32 -0.62
CA LEU A 119 1.88 -6.45 -1.71
C LEU A 119 1.33 -5.02 -1.58
N HIS A 120 0.07 -4.86 -1.20
CA HIS A 120 -0.56 -3.56 -0.95
C HIS A 120 0.16 -2.80 0.18
N GLU A 121 0.34 -3.42 1.35
CA GLU A 121 1.05 -2.79 2.47
C GLU A 121 2.51 -2.47 2.13
N LEU A 122 3.17 -3.35 1.36
CA LEU A 122 4.55 -3.10 0.91
C LEU A 122 4.62 -1.96 -0.12
N MET A 123 3.57 -1.72 -0.93
CA MET A 123 3.50 -0.55 -1.80
C MET A 123 3.42 0.76 -0.99
N HIS A 124 2.70 0.77 0.13
CA HIS A 124 2.73 1.90 1.07
C HIS A 124 4.13 2.10 1.62
N VAL A 125 4.80 1.05 2.12
CA VAL A 125 6.20 1.12 2.58
C VAL A 125 7.12 1.73 1.53
N VAL A 126 6.93 1.38 0.25
CA VAL A 126 7.72 1.89 -0.87
C VAL A 126 7.43 3.37 -1.17
N GLY A 127 6.26 3.89 -0.79
CA GLY A 127 5.94 5.32 -0.80
C GLY A 127 4.69 5.71 -1.59
N PHE A 128 3.76 4.78 -1.81
CA PHE A 128 2.54 5.04 -2.58
C PHE A 128 1.31 5.17 -1.68
N TRP A 129 0.39 6.03 -2.08
CA TRP A 129 -0.95 6.20 -1.50
C TRP A 129 -1.95 5.43 -2.36
N HIS A 130 -3.21 5.36 -1.93
CA HIS A 130 -4.24 4.69 -2.69
C HIS A 130 -4.49 5.30 -4.08
N GLU A 131 -4.94 4.45 -4.99
CA GLU A 131 -5.26 4.86 -6.36
C GLU A 131 -6.51 5.75 -6.41
N HIS A 132 -7.54 5.40 -5.63
CA HIS A 132 -8.79 6.16 -5.59
C HIS A 132 -8.64 7.53 -4.93
N SER A 133 -7.56 7.80 -4.21
CA SER A 133 -7.30 9.10 -3.59
C SER A 133 -6.46 10.02 -4.50
N ARG A 134 -6.10 9.62 -5.72
CA ARG A 134 -5.35 10.49 -6.64
C ARG A 134 -6.04 11.84 -6.89
N ALA A 135 -5.25 12.89 -7.09
CA ALA A 135 -5.77 14.23 -7.39
C ALA A 135 -6.64 14.29 -8.66
N ASP A 136 -6.37 13.43 -9.64
CA ASP A 136 -7.09 13.32 -10.92
C ASP A 136 -8.20 12.24 -10.94
N ARG A 137 -8.49 11.59 -9.80
CA ARG A 137 -9.42 10.45 -9.73
C ARG A 137 -10.83 10.74 -10.25
N ASP A 138 -11.30 11.99 -10.12
CA ASP A 138 -12.64 12.40 -10.58
C ASP A 138 -12.80 12.39 -12.12
N LYS A 139 -11.70 12.19 -12.87
CA LYS A 139 -11.75 11.92 -14.33
C LYS A 139 -12.09 10.46 -14.65
N TYR A 140 -12.01 9.57 -13.66
CA TYR A 140 -12.09 8.11 -13.84
C TYR A 140 -13.19 7.49 -12.98
N ILE A 141 -13.37 7.96 -11.74
CA ILE A 141 -14.39 7.46 -10.81
C ILE A 141 -15.26 8.59 -10.28
N SER A 142 -16.50 8.25 -9.94
CA SER A 142 -17.37 9.04 -9.07
C SER A 142 -17.43 8.38 -7.68
N ILE A 143 -17.56 9.22 -6.65
CA ILE A 143 -17.75 8.78 -5.27
C ILE A 143 -19.21 9.00 -4.87
N SER A 144 -19.89 7.93 -4.47
CA SER A 144 -21.25 7.99 -3.92
C SER A 144 -21.18 8.36 -2.44
N TRP A 145 -21.04 9.64 -2.14
CA TRP A 145 -20.83 10.12 -0.76
C TRP A 145 -21.92 9.70 0.21
N ASN A 146 -23.19 9.64 -0.24
CA ASN A 146 -24.33 9.23 0.58
C ASN A 146 -24.32 7.74 0.95
N GLU A 147 -23.51 6.92 0.26
CA GLU A 147 -23.39 5.48 0.52
C GLU A 147 -22.20 5.15 1.43
N ILE A 148 -21.37 6.13 1.78
CA ILE A 148 -20.24 5.94 2.70
C ILE A 148 -20.76 5.88 4.14
N LEU A 149 -20.25 4.93 4.91
CA LEU A 149 -20.50 4.83 6.34
C LEU A 149 -20.13 6.15 7.04
N THR A 150 -21.07 6.71 7.80
CA THR A 150 -20.90 7.99 8.48
C THR A 150 -19.62 8.02 9.32
N GLY A 151 -18.79 9.05 9.11
CA GLY A 151 -17.48 9.22 9.77
C GLY A 151 -16.29 8.65 9.00
N PHE A 152 -16.51 7.93 7.89
CA PHE A 152 -15.46 7.35 7.04
C PHE A 152 -15.21 8.14 5.74
N GLU A 153 -15.89 9.25 5.52
CA GLU A 153 -15.81 10.09 4.32
C GLU A 153 -14.38 10.59 4.09
N ILE A 154 -13.64 10.85 5.18
CA ILE A 154 -12.23 11.28 5.13
C ILE A 154 -11.32 10.29 4.37
N ASN A 155 -11.67 8.99 4.34
CA ASN A 155 -10.91 7.94 3.63
C ASN A 155 -11.07 8.02 2.10
N PHE A 156 -12.02 8.83 1.63
CA PHE A 156 -12.26 9.08 0.22
C PHE A 156 -11.79 10.47 -0.19
N MET A 157 -11.15 11.25 0.68
CA MET A 157 -10.60 12.55 0.29
C MET A 157 -9.42 12.38 -0.67
N LYS A 158 -9.28 13.31 -1.62
CA LYS A 158 -8.15 13.30 -2.57
C LYS A 158 -6.86 13.71 -1.85
N SER A 159 -5.78 13.01 -2.18
CA SER A 159 -4.42 13.29 -1.75
C SER A 159 -3.71 14.17 -2.77
N TRP A 160 -3.32 15.38 -2.36
CA TRP A 160 -2.54 16.30 -3.18
C TRP A 160 -1.10 15.82 -3.42
N THR A 161 -0.63 14.85 -2.64
CA THR A 161 0.71 14.27 -2.71
C THR A 161 0.77 13.00 -3.56
N SER A 162 -0.32 12.63 -4.25
CA SER A 162 -0.34 11.43 -5.09
C SER A 162 0.66 11.56 -6.24
N ASN A 163 1.67 10.70 -6.26
CA ASN A 163 2.67 10.65 -7.33
C ASN A 163 2.03 10.08 -8.61
N MET A 164 1.44 10.94 -9.45
CA MET A 164 0.78 10.62 -10.73
C MET A 164 1.80 10.26 -11.84
N LEU A 165 2.70 9.32 -11.56
CA LEU A 165 3.83 8.96 -12.44
C LEU A 165 3.41 8.20 -13.70
N VAL A 166 2.20 7.64 -13.70
CA VAL A 166 1.56 6.92 -14.81
C VAL A 166 0.05 7.18 -14.77
N ASN A 167 -0.65 6.72 -15.81
CA ASN A 167 -2.11 6.81 -15.93
C ASN A 167 -2.84 6.10 -14.78
N TYR A 168 -4.09 6.52 -14.56
CA TYR A 168 -4.99 5.90 -13.59
C TYR A 168 -5.23 4.43 -13.93
N ASP A 169 -5.22 3.56 -12.93
CA ASP A 169 -5.33 2.12 -13.09
C ASP A 169 -6.34 1.49 -12.11
N TYR A 170 -7.52 1.14 -12.63
CA TYR A 170 -8.56 0.42 -11.89
C TYR A 170 -8.08 -0.93 -11.31
N SER A 171 -7.07 -1.54 -11.92
CA SER A 171 -6.50 -2.84 -11.51
C SER A 171 -5.33 -2.72 -10.54
N SER A 172 -4.96 -1.50 -10.12
CA SER A 172 -3.91 -1.31 -9.12
C SER A 172 -4.25 -2.05 -7.83
N VAL A 173 -3.26 -2.70 -7.21
CA VAL A 173 -3.42 -3.32 -5.89
C VAL A 173 -3.78 -2.29 -4.82
N LEU A 174 -3.48 -1.01 -5.07
CA LEU A 174 -3.76 0.15 -4.24
C LEU A 174 -5.15 0.77 -4.50
N HIS A 175 -5.95 0.22 -5.41
CA HIS A 175 -7.31 0.68 -5.60
C HIS A 175 -8.22 0.07 -4.54
N TYR A 176 -9.11 0.87 -3.96
CA TYR A 176 -10.21 0.36 -3.14
C TYR A 176 -11.22 -0.45 -3.94
N GLY A 177 -11.88 -1.39 -3.27
CA GLY A 177 -13.01 -2.10 -3.86
C GLY A 177 -14.23 -1.19 -4.01
N ARG A 178 -15.12 -1.58 -4.92
CA ARG A 178 -16.38 -0.88 -5.23
C ARG A 178 -17.25 -0.56 -4.01
N TYR A 179 -17.23 -1.43 -3.00
CA TYR A 179 -18.07 -1.38 -1.81
C TYR A 179 -17.30 -0.98 -0.55
N ALA A 180 -16.10 -0.40 -0.69
CA ALA A 180 -15.30 0.04 0.45
C ALA A 180 -16.13 0.97 1.33
N PHE A 181 -16.20 0.68 2.64
CA PHE A 181 -16.94 1.46 3.64
C PHE A 181 -18.40 1.76 3.27
N SER A 182 -19.06 0.88 2.51
CA SER A 182 -20.47 1.04 2.18
C SER A 182 -21.36 0.88 3.42
N MET A 183 -22.29 1.82 3.61
CA MET A 183 -23.28 1.78 4.69
C MET A 183 -24.45 0.83 4.36
N THR A 184 -24.88 0.80 3.11
CA THR A 184 -26.10 0.11 2.66
C THR A 184 -25.82 -1.16 1.85
N GLY A 185 -24.54 -1.43 1.56
CA GLY A 185 -24.12 -2.47 0.61
C GLY A 185 -24.08 -2.01 -0.85
N LEU A 186 -24.49 -0.78 -1.16
CA LEU A 186 -24.40 -0.19 -2.50
C LEU A 186 -22.97 0.32 -2.82
N PRO A 187 -22.61 0.47 -4.11
CA PRO A 187 -21.30 0.97 -4.52
C PRO A 187 -20.97 2.37 -3.98
N THR A 188 -19.82 2.50 -3.31
CA THR A 188 -19.24 3.81 -2.92
C THR A 188 -18.34 4.39 -3.99
N ILE A 189 -17.72 3.54 -4.83
CA ILE A 189 -16.87 3.95 -5.95
C ILE A 189 -17.46 3.43 -7.27
N ILE A 190 -17.73 4.36 -8.20
CA ILE A 190 -18.35 4.06 -9.49
C ILE A 190 -17.41 4.48 -10.62
N PRO A 191 -16.89 3.55 -11.44
CA PRO A 191 -16.10 3.92 -12.63
C PRO A 191 -16.97 4.64 -13.67
N LEU A 192 -16.44 5.72 -14.25
CA LEU A 192 -17.16 6.58 -15.19
C LEU A 192 -17.22 6.00 -16.60
N SER A 193 -16.12 5.41 -17.08
CA SER A 193 -16.05 4.90 -18.47
C SER A 193 -16.67 3.52 -18.65
N ASN A 194 -16.64 2.69 -17.61
CA ASN A 194 -17.24 1.36 -17.63
C ASN A 194 -17.79 1.03 -16.23
N PRO A 195 -19.10 1.17 -16.00
CA PRO A 195 -19.71 0.90 -14.70
C PRO A 195 -19.47 -0.52 -14.17
N ASN A 196 -19.08 -1.47 -15.01
CA ASN A 196 -18.79 -2.86 -14.62
C ASN A 196 -17.29 -3.16 -14.45
N ALA A 197 -16.42 -2.17 -14.55
CA ALA A 197 -14.99 -2.38 -14.35
C ALA A 197 -14.72 -2.95 -12.95
N ALA A 198 -13.87 -3.98 -12.89
CA ALA A 198 -13.45 -4.60 -11.65
C ALA A 198 -12.53 -3.64 -10.89
N LEU A 199 -12.78 -3.50 -9.58
CA LEU A 199 -12.02 -2.65 -8.66
C LEU A 199 -11.59 -3.45 -7.44
N GLY A 200 -10.49 -3.06 -6.81
CA GLY A 200 -10.09 -3.60 -5.51
C GLY A 200 -9.49 -5.00 -5.56
N GLN A 201 -8.86 -5.35 -6.67
CA GLN A 201 -8.15 -6.61 -6.80
C GLN A 201 -7.06 -6.74 -5.71
N ARG A 202 -6.87 -7.94 -5.18
CA ARG A 202 -5.84 -8.27 -4.16
C ARG A 202 -5.12 -9.57 -4.53
N TRP A 203 -4.73 -9.69 -5.79
CA TRP A 203 -4.03 -10.86 -6.33
C TRP A 203 -2.53 -10.59 -6.50
N ASN A 204 -2.17 -9.55 -7.26
CA ASN A 204 -0.78 -9.22 -7.62
C ASN A 204 -0.59 -7.71 -7.85
N LEU A 205 0.66 -7.26 -7.98
CA LEU A 205 0.97 -5.93 -8.50
C LEU A 205 0.50 -5.83 -9.95
N SER A 206 -0.15 -4.73 -10.32
CA SER A 206 -0.44 -4.45 -11.72
C SER A 206 0.84 -3.98 -12.45
N SER A 207 0.80 -3.99 -13.78
CA SER A 207 1.88 -3.39 -14.59
C SER A 207 2.07 -1.89 -14.27
N SER A 208 0.98 -1.20 -13.91
CA SER A 208 1.02 0.21 -13.47
C SER A 208 1.73 0.35 -12.12
N ASP A 209 1.43 -0.52 -11.16
CA ASP A 209 2.10 -0.54 -9.84
C ASP A 209 3.62 -0.68 -9.99
N ILE A 210 4.05 -1.68 -10.78
CA ILE A 210 5.47 -1.93 -11.09
C ILE A 210 6.10 -0.72 -11.79
N ALA A 211 5.45 -0.18 -12.81
CA ALA A 211 5.96 0.96 -13.56
C ALA A 211 6.13 2.21 -12.68
N ARG A 212 5.20 2.45 -11.75
CA ARG A 212 5.28 3.57 -10.79
C ARG A 212 6.47 3.41 -9.86
N VAL A 213 6.68 2.23 -9.29
CA VAL A 213 7.86 1.96 -8.44
C VAL A 213 9.14 2.23 -9.22
N ASN A 214 9.23 1.68 -10.44
CA ASN A 214 10.39 1.84 -11.30
C ASN A 214 10.65 3.31 -11.67
N LYS A 215 9.61 4.10 -11.96
CA LYS A 215 9.74 5.56 -12.19
C LYS A 215 10.14 6.32 -10.92
N LEU A 216 9.52 6.01 -9.78
CA LEU A 216 9.77 6.71 -8.51
C LEU A 216 11.22 6.58 -8.04
N TYR A 217 11.79 5.37 -8.20
CA TYR A 217 13.15 5.01 -7.82
C TYR A 217 14.14 4.97 -9.00
N LYS A 218 13.72 5.41 -10.18
CA LYS A 218 14.53 5.45 -11.42
C LYS A 218 15.26 4.12 -11.66
N CYS A 219 14.58 3.00 -11.48
CA CYS A 219 15.18 1.67 -11.66
C CYS A 219 15.68 1.55 -13.10
N SER A 220 16.93 1.12 -13.28
CA SER A 220 17.44 0.83 -14.61
C SER A 220 16.62 -0.32 -15.18
N GLN A 221 16.14 -0.17 -16.41
CA GLN A 221 15.61 -1.31 -17.16
C GLN A 221 16.73 -2.36 -17.17
N THR A 222 16.48 -3.56 -16.65
CA THR A 222 17.40 -4.68 -16.87
C THR A 222 17.54 -4.82 -18.37
N GLY A 223 18.74 -4.55 -18.89
CA GLY A 223 18.98 -4.38 -20.31
C GLY A 223 18.42 -5.52 -21.13
N THR A 224 17.48 -5.20 -22.00
CA THR A 224 17.49 -5.75 -23.36
C THR A 224 18.42 -4.85 -24.17
N GLU A 225 19.72 -4.96 -23.91
CA GLU A 225 20.67 -4.73 -24.99
C GLU A 225 20.61 -6.02 -25.82
N SER A 226 20.06 -5.87 -27.02
CA SER A 226 20.05 -6.90 -28.06
C SER A 226 21.37 -6.87 -28.80
#